data_AF-A0A932Y246-F1
#
_entry.id   AF-A0A932Y246-F1
#
_cell.length_a   1.000
_cell.length_b   1.000
_cell.length_c   1.000
_cell.angle_alpha   90.00
_cell.angle_beta   90.00
_cell.angle_gamma   90.00
#
_symmetry.space_group_name_H-M   'P 1'
#
loop_
_entity.id
_entity.type
_entity.pdbx_description
1 polymer ?
#
loop_
_entity_poly.entity_id
_entity_poly.type
_entity_poly.pdbx_seq_one_letter_code
_entity_poly.pdbx_strand_id
1 'polypeptide(L)'
;MRWVALLGVVVVARTAMAAANLGSGGSYFLPDPGILPDHPLYWLKVVRDRVGLWLTTEPVARAERLLVYADRRMSEALSLSESGQGELAVVTAQRAEEYLARAVRQAEEVAQQGRKVEDIVGSLVGASLKHQEVLETIRGMVPAFAVRIEGISEVYSREYRRIVERWGN
;
A
#
# COMPACT_ATOMS: atom_id res chain seq x y z
N MET A 1 -44.90 -21.16 14.95
CA MET A 1 -44.49 -20.03 14.08
C MET A 1 -42.96 -19.97 14.06
N ARG A 2 -42.35 -20.35 12.93
CA ARG A 2 -40.89 -20.45 12.78
C ARG A 2 -40.38 -19.16 12.15
N TRP A 3 -39.67 -18.33 12.92
CA TRP A 3 -38.96 -17.18 12.39
C TRP A 3 -37.61 -17.67 11.85
N VAL A 4 -37.50 -17.78 10.52
CA VAL A 4 -36.23 -18.02 9.85
C VAL A 4 -35.53 -16.66 9.73
N ALA A 5 -34.59 -16.41 10.64
CA ALA A 5 -33.65 -15.30 10.49
C ALA A 5 -32.65 -15.68 9.38
N LEU A 6 -32.89 -15.17 8.19
CA LEU A 6 -31.93 -15.14 7.09
C LEU A 6 -30.78 -14.20 7.49
N LEU A 7 -29.81 -14.73 8.24
CA LEU A 7 -28.50 -14.08 8.38
C LEU A 7 -27.82 -14.19 7.02
N GLY A 8 -27.93 -13.11 6.24
CA GLY A 8 -27.20 -12.93 5.00
C GLY A 8 -25.71 -13.13 5.27
N VAL A 9 -25.18 -14.24 4.78
CA VAL A 9 -23.74 -14.44 4.65
C VAL A 9 -23.27 -13.40 3.66
N VAL A 10 -22.78 -12.27 4.16
CA VAL A 10 -21.94 -11.38 3.36
C VAL A 10 -20.67 -12.18 3.12
N VAL A 11 -20.64 -12.89 1.99
CA VAL A 11 -19.43 -13.44 1.42
C VAL A 11 -18.59 -12.22 1.07
N VAL A 12 -17.78 -11.76 2.02
CA VAL A 12 -16.68 -10.84 1.75
C VAL A 12 -15.80 -11.62 0.81
N ALA A 13 -15.93 -11.33 -0.49
CA ALA A 13 -15.08 -11.87 -1.52
C ALA A 13 -13.65 -11.78 -0.99
N ARG A 14 -13.02 -12.93 -0.77
CA ARG A 14 -11.59 -13.01 -0.53
C ARG A 14 -10.93 -12.58 -1.84
N THR A 15 -10.85 -11.27 -2.05
CA THR A 15 -9.93 -10.71 -3.01
C THR A 15 -8.54 -10.94 -2.42
N ALA A 16 -8.00 -12.13 -2.69
CA ALA A 16 -6.56 -12.35 -2.69
C ALA A 16 -6.01 -11.39 -3.73
N MET A 17 -5.56 -10.22 -3.30
CA MET A 17 -5.11 -9.15 -4.19
C MET A 17 -3.78 -8.57 -3.72
N ALA A 18 -2.93 -9.41 -3.15
CA ALA A 18 -1.52 -9.13 -2.91
C ALA A 18 -0.59 -10.29 -3.33
N ALA A 19 -1.14 -11.49 -3.60
CA ALA A 19 -0.38 -12.51 -4.30
C ALA A 19 -0.31 -12.15 -5.80
N ALA A 20 0.87 -11.71 -6.23
CA ALA A 20 1.27 -11.47 -7.62
C ALA A 20 0.94 -10.08 -8.24
N ASN A 21 1.58 -9.01 -7.75
CA ASN A 21 1.96 -7.88 -8.61
C ASN A 21 3.31 -8.09 -9.33
N LEU A 22 3.94 -9.27 -9.16
CA LEU A 22 5.09 -9.69 -9.94
C LEU A 22 4.61 -10.08 -11.34
N GLY A 23 4.81 -9.21 -12.32
CA GLY A 23 4.66 -9.58 -13.72
C GLY A 23 5.62 -10.71 -14.10
N SER A 24 5.35 -11.40 -15.21
CA SER A 24 6.11 -12.54 -15.73
C SER A 24 7.59 -12.26 -16.09
N GLY A 25 8.16 -11.11 -15.67
CA GLY A 25 9.55 -10.71 -15.86
C GLY A 25 10.16 -9.98 -14.65
N GLY A 26 9.60 -10.11 -13.44
CA GLY A 26 10.15 -9.50 -12.23
C GLY A 26 9.84 -8.00 -12.04
N SER A 27 9.04 -7.41 -12.93
CA SER A 27 8.58 -6.02 -12.79
C SER A 27 7.37 -5.92 -11.87
N TYR A 28 7.42 -4.98 -10.92
CA TYR A 28 6.34 -4.67 -9.98
C TYR A 28 5.45 -3.55 -10.53
N PHE A 29 4.14 -3.79 -10.61
CA PHE A 29 3.17 -2.81 -11.12
C PHE A 29 2.36 -2.19 -9.99
N LEU A 30 2.20 -0.87 -10.03
CA LEU A 30 1.29 -0.16 -9.15
C LEU A 30 -0.14 -0.23 -9.70
N PRO A 31 -1.15 -0.37 -8.83
CA PRO A 31 -2.54 -0.36 -9.23
C PRO A 31 -2.95 1.06 -9.67
N ASP A 32 -4.00 1.11 -10.50
CA ASP A 32 -4.60 2.37 -10.93
C ASP A 32 -5.08 3.22 -9.72
N PRO A 33 -4.79 4.54 -9.68
CA PRO A 33 -5.12 5.41 -8.54
C PRO A 33 -6.63 5.54 -8.31
N GLY A 34 -7.45 5.36 -9.36
CA GLY A 34 -8.90 5.56 -9.30
C GLY A 34 -9.27 6.98 -8.88
N ILE A 35 -10.08 7.11 -7.81
CA ILE A 35 -10.53 8.43 -7.32
C ILE A 35 -9.41 9.11 -6.53
N LEU A 36 -9.02 10.30 -7.01
CA LEU A 36 -8.02 11.17 -6.43
C LEU A 36 -8.53 11.95 -5.20
N PRO A 37 -7.63 12.44 -4.32
CA PRO A 37 -7.99 13.19 -3.11
C PRO A 37 -8.69 14.53 -3.34
N ASP A 38 -8.69 15.04 -4.57
CA ASP A 38 -9.31 16.31 -4.98
C ASP A 38 -10.82 16.17 -5.31
N HIS A 39 -11.34 14.96 -5.44
CA HIS A 39 -12.74 14.72 -5.80
C HIS A 39 -13.66 14.68 -4.56
N PRO A 40 -14.87 15.27 -4.60
CA PRO A 40 -15.82 15.28 -3.47
C PRO A 40 -16.32 13.89 -3.03
N LEU A 41 -16.12 12.85 -3.82
CA LEU A 41 -16.44 11.46 -3.44
C LEU A 41 -15.28 10.72 -2.76
N TYR A 42 -14.13 11.38 -2.55
CA TYR A 42 -12.96 10.75 -1.92
C TYR A 42 -13.22 10.27 -0.49
N TRP A 43 -14.09 10.97 0.26
CA TRP A 43 -14.46 10.56 1.61
C TRP A 43 -15.09 9.16 1.64
N LEU A 44 -15.88 8.78 0.62
CA LEU A 44 -16.49 7.46 0.53
C LEU A 44 -15.43 6.37 0.35
N LYS A 45 -14.40 6.63 -0.46
CA LYS A 45 -13.25 5.75 -0.63
C LYS A 45 -12.51 5.56 0.70
N VAL A 46 -12.22 6.65 1.43
CA VAL A 46 -11.55 6.58 2.74
C VAL A 46 -12.37 5.78 3.76
N VAL A 47 -13.69 5.97 3.79
CA VAL A 47 -14.59 5.20 4.67
C VAL A 47 -14.57 3.72 4.31
N ARG A 48 -14.71 3.39 3.03
CA ARG A 48 -14.62 2.00 2.54
C ARG A 48 -13.30 1.35 2.94
N ASP A 49 -12.18 2.04 2.75
CA ASP A 49 -10.86 1.50 3.05
C ASP A 49 -10.69 1.26 4.57
N ARG A 50 -11.22 2.16 5.40
CA ARG A 50 -11.23 2.02 6.88
C ARG A 50 -12.10 0.85 7.32
N VAL A 51 -13.32 0.72 6.79
CA VAL A 51 -14.23 -0.40 7.09
C VAL A 51 -13.59 -1.72 6.66
N GLY A 52 -12.99 -1.77 5.47
CA GLY A 52 -12.30 -2.95 4.97
C GLY A 52 -11.14 -3.38 5.89
N LEU A 53 -10.33 -2.43 6.38
CA LEU A 53 -9.24 -2.75 7.31
C LEU A 53 -9.74 -3.20 8.68
N TRP A 54 -10.86 -2.64 9.15
CA TRP A 54 -11.47 -3.02 10.42
C TRP A 54 -12.09 -4.42 10.39
N LEU A 55 -12.75 -4.78 9.27
CA LEU A 55 -13.31 -6.11 9.05
C LEU A 55 -12.25 -7.19 8.75
N THR A 56 -11.02 -6.79 8.39
CA THR A 56 -9.92 -7.73 8.15
C THR A 56 -9.28 -8.13 9.48
N THR A 57 -9.77 -9.23 10.05
CA THR A 57 -9.29 -9.80 11.32
C THR A 57 -8.11 -10.75 11.15
N GLU A 58 -7.95 -11.32 9.95
CA GLU A 58 -6.85 -12.23 9.63
C GLU A 58 -5.56 -11.42 9.39
N PRO A 59 -4.47 -11.67 10.13
CA PRO A 59 -3.33 -10.75 10.17
C PRO A 59 -2.46 -10.79 8.90
N VAL A 60 -2.42 -11.90 8.12
CA VAL A 60 -1.76 -11.93 6.81
C VAL A 60 -2.52 -11.03 5.83
N ALA A 61 -3.83 -11.25 5.68
CA ALA A 61 -4.70 -10.43 4.85
C ALA A 61 -4.71 -8.96 5.27
N ARG A 62 -4.47 -8.66 6.55
CA ARG A 62 -4.32 -7.29 7.03
C ARG A 62 -3.05 -6.63 6.49
N ALA A 63 -1.92 -7.34 6.50
CA ALA A 63 -0.67 -6.85 5.92
C ALA A 63 -0.81 -6.63 4.41
N GLU A 64 -1.43 -7.58 3.70
CA GLU A 64 -1.73 -7.48 2.28
C GLU A 64 -2.60 -6.26 1.95
N ARG A 65 -3.63 -6.02 2.76
CA ARG A 65 -4.55 -4.89 2.56
C ARG A 65 -3.86 -3.55 2.81
N LEU A 66 -2.96 -3.48 3.79
CA LEU A 66 -2.14 -2.30 4.04
C LEU A 66 -1.21 -2.02 2.85
N LEU A 67 -0.60 -3.05 2.27
CA LEU A 67 0.24 -2.93 1.07
C LEU A 67 -0.56 -2.35 -0.10
N VAL A 68 -1.74 -2.90 -0.40
CA VAL A 68 -2.62 -2.37 -1.46
C VAL A 68 -2.97 -0.90 -1.25
N TYR A 69 -3.13 -0.46 0.01
CA TYR A 69 -3.38 0.94 0.30
C TYR A 69 -2.14 1.80 0.07
N ALA A 70 -0.94 1.32 0.43
CA ALA A 70 0.31 1.99 0.13
C ALA A 70 0.46 2.23 -1.38
N ASP A 71 0.31 1.17 -2.18
CA ASP A 71 0.51 1.24 -3.63
C ASP A 71 -0.47 2.21 -4.29
N ARG A 72 -1.74 2.17 -3.89
CA ARG A 72 -2.76 3.11 -4.39
C ARG A 72 -2.43 4.56 -4.05
N ARG A 73 -1.95 4.83 -2.82
CA ARG A 73 -1.55 6.18 -2.44
C ARG A 73 -0.33 6.65 -3.21
N MET A 74 0.61 5.78 -3.53
CA MET A 74 1.75 6.15 -4.36
C MET A 74 1.30 6.51 -5.79
N SER A 75 0.39 5.72 -6.37
CA SER A 75 -0.22 6.07 -7.67
C SER A 75 -0.98 7.41 -7.62
N GLU A 76 -1.75 7.66 -6.55
CA GLU A 76 -2.46 8.94 -6.36
C GLU A 76 -1.44 10.10 -6.29
N ALA A 77 -0.33 9.92 -5.58
CA ALA A 77 0.72 10.93 -5.47
C ALA A 77 1.37 11.25 -6.83
N LEU A 78 1.61 10.23 -7.67
CA LEU A 78 2.12 10.42 -9.02
C LEU A 78 1.15 11.26 -9.87
N SER A 79 -0.12 10.88 -9.95
CA SER A 79 -1.11 11.64 -10.72
C SER A 79 -1.32 13.07 -10.22
N LEU A 80 -1.22 13.30 -8.90
CA LEU A 80 -1.26 14.64 -8.33
C LEU A 80 -0.05 15.48 -8.74
N SER A 81 1.14 14.88 -8.83
CA SER A 81 2.34 15.58 -9.29
C SER A 81 2.24 15.96 -10.77
N GLU A 82 1.68 15.08 -11.62
CA GLU A 82 1.39 15.37 -13.03
C GLU A 82 0.38 16.51 -13.19
N SER A 83 -0.58 16.61 -12.27
CA SER A 83 -1.60 17.66 -12.26
C SER A 83 -1.10 18.99 -11.65
N GLY A 84 0.18 19.09 -11.29
CA GLY A 84 0.78 20.28 -10.68
C GLY A 84 0.45 20.50 -9.21
N GLN A 85 -0.25 19.57 -8.56
CA GLN A 85 -0.65 19.65 -7.15
C GLN A 85 0.47 19.16 -6.21
N GLY A 86 1.66 19.78 -6.30
CA GLY A 86 2.89 19.24 -5.69
C GLY A 86 2.84 19.06 -4.17
N GLU A 87 2.23 19.99 -3.43
CA GLU A 87 2.10 19.85 -1.98
C GLU A 87 1.22 18.64 -1.60
N LEU A 88 0.10 18.47 -2.31
CA LEU A 88 -0.83 17.37 -2.09
C LEU A 88 -0.21 16.03 -2.53
N ALA A 89 0.58 16.03 -3.59
CA ALA A 89 1.36 14.86 -4.03
C ALA A 89 2.32 14.40 -2.92
N VAL A 90 3.09 15.32 -2.33
CA VAL A 90 4.04 15.00 -1.24
C VAL A 90 3.31 14.45 -0.02
N VAL A 91 2.22 15.07 0.42
CA VAL A 91 1.42 14.58 1.55
C VAL A 91 0.82 13.20 1.26
N THR A 92 0.41 12.95 0.02
CA THR A 92 -0.14 11.65 -0.38
C THR A 92 0.95 10.57 -0.45
N ALA A 93 2.14 10.92 -0.92
CA ALA A 93 3.32 10.05 -0.89
C ALA A 93 3.76 9.71 0.54
N GLN A 94 3.71 10.66 1.47
CA GLN A 94 3.96 10.41 2.90
C GLN A 94 2.97 9.38 3.47
N ARG A 95 1.68 9.50 3.11
CA ARG A 95 0.67 8.51 3.53
C ARG A 95 0.93 7.13 2.93
N ALA A 96 1.40 7.06 1.68
CA ALA A 96 1.79 5.80 1.06
C ALA A 96 2.91 5.11 1.85
N GLU A 97 3.91 5.87 2.29
CA GLU A 97 5.01 5.39 3.12
C GLU A 97 4.50 4.84 4.45
N GLU A 98 3.66 5.60 5.16
CA GLU A 98 3.07 5.16 6.43
C GLU A 98 2.31 3.83 6.30
N TYR A 99 1.56 3.63 5.19
CA TYR A 99 0.85 2.37 4.94
C TYR A 99 1.82 1.22 4.66
N LEU A 100 2.89 1.44 3.90
CA LEU A 100 3.90 0.42 3.66
C LEU A 100 4.59 0.03 4.96
N ALA A 101 5.04 1.00 5.76
CA ALA A 101 5.69 0.74 7.05
C ALA A 101 4.78 -0.07 7.99
N ARG A 102 3.47 0.19 7.97
CA ARG A 102 2.48 -0.61 8.71
C ARG A 102 2.34 -2.02 8.15
N ALA A 103 2.37 -2.19 6.83
CA ALA A 103 2.32 -3.51 6.19
C ALA A 103 3.55 -4.35 6.57
N VAL A 104 4.75 -3.75 6.57
CA VAL A 104 6.00 -4.40 7.01
C VAL A 104 5.89 -4.85 8.46
N ARG A 105 5.51 -3.95 9.38
CA ARG A 105 5.34 -4.32 10.80
C ARG A 105 4.31 -5.43 11.00
N GLN A 106 3.19 -5.39 10.27
CA GLN A 106 2.19 -6.45 10.34
C GLN A 106 2.74 -7.79 9.85
N ALA A 107 3.55 -7.81 8.78
CA ALA A 107 4.21 -9.02 8.31
C ALA A 107 5.25 -9.55 9.33
N GLU A 108 5.99 -8.66 10.01
CA GLU A 108 6.88 -9.06 11.10
C GLU A 108 6.14 -9.71 12.26
N GLU A 109 5.00 -9.14 12.67
CA GLU A 109 4.13 -9.72 13.72
C GLU A 109 3.62 -11.11 13.33
N VAL A 110 3.18 -11.26 12.07
CA VAL A 110 2.71 -12.55 11.54
C VAL A 110 3.85 -13.59 11.54
N ALA A 111 5.05 -13.20 11.12
CA ALA A 111 6.21 -14.08 11.13
C ALA A 111 6.58 -14.53 12.55
N GLN A 112 6.50 -13.63 13.54
CA GLN A 112 6.73 -13.95 14.96
C GLN A 112 5.69 -14.94 15.52
N GLN A 113 4.50 -14.98 14.95
CA GLN A 113 3.46 -15.97 15.28
C GLN A 113 3.69 -17.34 14.62
N GLY A 114 4.83 -17.54 13.93
CA GLY A 114 5.16 -18.79 13.25
C GLY A 114 4.34 -19.03 11.98
N ARG A 115 3.73 -17.98 11.42
CA ARG A 115 2.92 -18.06 10.20
C ARG A 115 3.79 -17.71 8.98
N LYS A 116 3.45 -18.33 7.85
CA LYS A 116 4.09 -18.09 6.55
C LYS A 116 3.84 -16.65 6.07
N VAL A 117 4.90 -16.00 5.60
CA VAL A 117 4.91 -14.61 5.11
C VAL A 117 5.70 -14.45 3.81
N GLU A 118 6.22 -15.53 3.25
CA GLU A 118 7.12 -15.51 2.10
C GLU A 118 6.46 -14.81 0.89
N ASP A 119 5.18 -15.09 0.66
CA ASP A 119 4.40 -14.51 -0.44
C ASP A 119 4.25 -12.98 -0.33
N ILE A 120 4.05 -12.46 0.89
CA ILE A 120 3.90 -11.02 1.10
C ILE A 120 5.26 -10.31 1.17
N VAL A 121 6.31 -10.96 1.68
CA VAL A 121 7.66 -10.40 1.75
C VAL A 121 8.16 -10.01 0.36
N GLY A 122 8.03 -10.89 -0.63
CA GLY A 122 8.41 -10.57 -2.01
C GLY A 122 7.66 -9.34 -2.55
N SER A 123 6.39 -9.20 -2.19
CA SER A 123 5.57 -8.05 -2.59
C SER A 123 5.98 -6.76 -1.87
N LEU A 124 6.35 -6.83 -0.60
CA LEU A 124 6.86 -5.66 0.16
C LEU A 124 8.21 -5.17 -0.38
N VAL A 125 9.09 -6.09 -0.78
CA VAL A 125 10.36 -5.76 -1.45
C VAL A 125 10.09 -5.05 -2.78
N GLY A 126 9.25 -5.66 -3.64
CA GLY A 126 8.89 -5.09 -4.94
C GLY A 126 8.23 -3.71 -4.83
N ALA A 127 7.30 -3.55 -3.90
CA ALA A 127 6.64 -2.27 -3.63
C ALA A 127 7.62 -1.20 -3.14
N SER A 128 8.55 -1.56 -2.25
CA SER A 128 9.56 -0.61 -1.73
C SER A 128 10.41 -0.05 -2.88
N LEU A 129 10.91 -0.92 -3.76
CA LEU A 129 11.69 -0.51 -4.93
C LEU A 129 10.87 0.32 -5.91
N LYS A 130 9.63 -0.10 -6.19
CA LYS A 130 8.76 0.62 -7.12
C LYS A 130 8.37 2.00 -6.59
N HIS A 131 8.13 2.13 -5.29
CA HIS A 131 7.84 3.40 -4.65
C HIS A 131 9.04 4.35 -4.72
N GLN A 132 10.26 3.88 -4.57
CA GLN A 132 11.46 4.71 -4.77
C GLN A 132 11.55 5.24 -6.21
N GLU A 133 11.33 4.38 -7.20
CA GLU A 133 11.32 4.78 -8.63
C GLU A 133 10.26 5.87 -8.91
N VAL A 134 9.07 5.71 -8.34
CA VAL A 134 7.99 6.70 -8.50
C VAL A 134 8.31 7.99 -7.75
N LEU A 135 8.91 7.93 -6.56
CA LEU A 135 9.35 9.12 -5.83
C LEU A 135 10.40 9.91 -6.61
N GLU A 136 11.34 9.24 -7.30
CA GLU A 136 12.29 9.92 -8.19
C GLU A 136 11.59 10.64 -9.35
N THR A 137 10.54 10.02 -9.89
CA THR A 137 9.72 10.64 -10.93
C THR A 137 8.99 11.88 -10.39
N ILE A 138 8.34 11.77 -9.23
CA ILE A 138 7.67 12.88 -8.54
C ILE A 138 8.67 14.01 -8.24
N ARG A 139 9.87 13.67 -7.76
CA ARG A 139 10.94 14.64 -7.46
C ARG A 139 11.28 15.50 -8.67
N GLY A 140 11.37 14.89 -9.86
CA GLY A 140 11.61 15.59 -11.12
C GLY A 140 10.44 16.49 -11.55
N MET A 141 9.20 16.08 -11.29
CA MET A 141 7.99 16.84 -11.63
C MET A 141 7.75 18.03 -10.69
N VAL A 142 8.08 17.88 -9.40
CA VAL A 142 7.82 18.89 -8.35
C VAL A 142 9.09 19.28 -7.58
N PRO A 143 10.08 19.91 -8.25
CA PRO A 143 11.42 20.18 -7.69
C PRO A 143 11.40 21.06 -6.44
N ALA A 144 10.39 21.94 -6.29
CA ALA A 144 10.20 22.76 -5.08
C ALA A 144 10.05 21.92 -3.79
N PHE A 145 9.65 20.65 -3.91
CA PHE A 145 9.46 19.74 -2.79
C PHE A 145 10.51 18.61 -2.72
N ALA A 146 11.58 18.69 -3.51
CA ALA A 146 12.56 17.61 -3.66
C ALA A 146 13.12 17.09 -2.33
N VAL A 147 13.49 17.98 -1.41
CA VAL A 147 14.01 17.61 -0.08
C VAL A 147 13.01 16.76 0.72
N ARG A 148 11.71 17.07 0.63
CA ARG A 148 10.68 16.27 1.31
C ARG A 148 10.54 14.90 0.66
N ILE A 149 10.59 14.84 -0.67
CA ILE A 149 10.52 13.58 -1.42
C ILE A 149 11.74 12.68 -1.14
N GLU A 150 12.93 13.26 -1.06
CA GLU A 150 14.16 12.55 -0.69
C GLU A 150 14.06 11.96 0.73
N GLY A 151 13.51 12.72 1.68
CA GLY A 151 13.23 12.22 3.03
C GLY A 151 12.30 11.01 3.05
N ILE A 152 11.29 10.97 2.18
CA ILE A 152 10.40 9.82 2.03
C ILE A 152 11.15 8.64 1.39
N SER A 153 11.92 8.88 0.33
CA SER A 153 12.72 7.87 -0.37
C SER A 153 13.72 7.17 0.55
N GLU A 154 14.38 7.92 1.45
CA GLU A 154 15.27 7.36 2.47
C GLU A 154 14.56 6.40 3.42
N VAL A 155 13.29 6.67 3.75
CA VAL A 155 12.48 5.77 4.60
C VAL A 155 12.23 4.45 3.87
N TYR A 156 11.84 4.51 2.59
CA TYR A 156 11.71 3.30 1.76
C TYR A 156 13.02 2.52 1.64
N SER A 157 14.16 3.20 1.50
CA SER A 157 15.49 2.56 1.48
C SER A 157 15.78 1.78 2.77
N ARG A 158 15.34 2.32 3.92
CA ARG A 158 15.51 1.67 5.23
C ARG A 158 14.54 0.50 5.42
N GLU A 159 13.29 0.63 4.99
CA GLU A 159 12.31 -0.47 5.01
C GLU A 159 12.78 -1.63 4.13
N TYR A 160 13.21 -1.35 2.89
CA TYR A 160 13.77 -2.35 1.99
C TYR A 160 14.92 -3.13 2.62
N ARG A 161 15.90 -2.41 3.20
CA ARG A 161 17.04 -3.03 3.90
C ARG A 161 16.58 -3.93 5.03
N ARG A 162 15.65 -3.47 5.88
CA ARG A 162 15.10 -4.28 6.97
C ARG A 162 14.43 -5.56 6.48
N ILE A 163 13.66 -5.47 5.40
CA ILE A 163 12.99 -6.64 4.83
C ILE A 163 14.03 -7.65 4.30
N VAL A 164 15.00 -7.18 3.53
CA VAL A 164 16.05 -8.05 2.97
C VAL A 164 16.94 -8.67 4.06
N GLU A 165 17.35 -7.89 5.06
CA GLU A 165 18.16 -8.41 6.18
C GLU A 165 17.43 -9.50 6.97
N ARG A 166 16.11 -9.37 7.12
CA ARG A 166 15.30 -10.30 7.90
C ARG A 166 14.94 -11.58 7.15
N TRP A 167 14.67 -11.48 5.85
CA TRP A 167 14.11 -12.58 5.05
C TRP A 167 14.96 -12.98 3.83
N GLY A 168 16.16 -12.42 3.66
CA GLY A 168 17.04 -12.65 2.51
C GLY A 168 18.00 -13.84 2.61
N ASN A 169 17.78 -14.78 3.54
CA ASN A 169 18.54 -16.03 3.68
C ASN A 169 17.75 -17.24 3.20
#